data_AF-A0A1D9GJP1-F1
#
_entry.id   AF-A0A1D9GJP1-F1
#
_cell.length_a   1.000
_cell.length_b   1.000
_cell.length_c   1.000
_cell.angle_alpha   90.00
_cell.angle_beta   90.00
_cell.angle_gamma   90.00
#
_symmetry.space_group_name_H-M   'P 1'
#
loop_
_entity.id
_entity.type
_entity.pdbx_description
1 polymer ?
#
loop_
_entity_poly.entity_id
_entity_poly.type
_entity_poly.pdbx_seq_one_letter_code
_entity_poly.pdbx_strand_id
1 'polypeptide(L)'
;MDIKRFRRATLPLAITLALSGGLTACSDSQNADSQQVQAQAVAANPCAAANPSSSSNPCAAANPCAAVNPSGSANPCAAGAGDSQPVGDAMPNPPARKKGDRGRPFAIENDWATAPYGNDMPDVVVNYNRPAPFIAAGGHIEKGAMVQLKQQGFKTVVSLLTEAEGVGEEEQEAHQAGLNFYGLGVSSKAPDREQVEAFTRIASNSSNYPILVHCASSNRVGAMWALYRHNVGVPAEIAIEEGRAAGLKTSREGAVRELMGL
;
A
#
# COMPACT_ATOMS: atom_id res chain seq x y z
N MET A 1 -50.21 -0.23 48.70
CA MET A 1 -49.16 -1.25 48.91
C MET A 1 -47.82 -0.55 48.90
N ASP A 2 -47.08 -0.80 49.96
CA ASP A 2 -45.99 0.00 50.51
C ASP A 2 -44.65 -0.05 49.75
N ILE A 3 -43.89 1.01 50.03
CA ILE A 3 -42.53 1.35 49.62
C ILE A 3 -41.48 0.46 50.30
N LYS A 4 -40.37 0.11 49.61
CA LYS A 4 -38.95 0.11 50.10
C LYS A 4 -38.04 -0.58 49.06
N ARG A 5 -37.16 0.13 48.34
CA ARG A 5 -35.77 0.51 48.73
C ARG A 5 -34.99 -0.64 49.37
N PHE A 6 -34.05 -1.24 48.63
CA PHE A 6 -32.87 -1.88 49.22
C PHE A 6 -31.57 -1.40 48.55
N ARG A 7 -30.58 -1.19 49.42
CA ARG A 7 -29.42 -0.31 49.28
C ARG A 7 -28.20 -1.02 48.68
N ARG A 8 -27.34 -0.20 48.07
CA ARG A 8 -25.93 -0.45 47.76
C ARG A 8 -25.16 -0.94 49.00
N ALA A 9 -24.26 -1.90 48.81
CA ALA A 9 -23.20 -2.24 49.76
C ALA A 9 -21.84 -2.12 49.07
N THR A 10 -21.15 -1.04 49.39
CA THR A 10 -19.70 -0.83 49.27
C THR A 10 -18.98 -1.65 50.33
N LEU A 11 -17.92 -2.37 49.95
CA LEU A 11 -16.84 -2.76 50.84
C LEU A 11 -15.50 -2.36 50.22
N PRO A 12 -14.65 -1.60 50.92
CA PRO A 12 -13.24 -1.44 50.58
C PRO A 12 -12.40 -2.47 51.36
N LEU A 13 -11.38 -3.05 50.74
CA LEU A 13 -10.25 -3.61 51.47
C LEU A 13 -8.96 -3.31 50.72
N ALA A 14 -7.96 -2.89 51.48
CA ALA A 14 -6.75 -2.24 51.05
C ALA A 14 -5.52 -3.10 51.39
N ILE A 15 -4.35 -2.68 50.87
CA ILE A 15 -2.99 -2.88 51.43
C ILE A 15 -2.44 -4.32 51.19
N THR A 16 -1.30 -4.54 50.51
CA THR A 16 0.08 -4.19 50.92
C THR A 16 1.06 -4.16 49.74
N LEU A 17 1.93 -3.13 49.74
CA LEU A 17 3.25 -3.14 49.10
C LEU A 17 4.18 -4.09 49.86
N ALA A 18 5.03 -4.83 49.14
CA ALA A 18 6.26 -5.40 49.70
C ALA A 18 7.41 -5.21 48.68
N LEU A 19 8.22 -4.18 48.92
CA LEU A 19 9.60 -4.10 48.46
C LEU A 19 10.46 -4.92 49.43
N SER A 20 11.24 -5.86 48.91
CA SER A 20 12.42 -6.38 49.62
C SER A 20 13.51 -6.66 48.59
N GLY A 21 14.59 -5.88 48.69
CA GLY A 21 15.83 -6.10 47.96
C GLY A 21 16.68 -7.22 48.56
N GLY A 22 17.75 -7.56 47.85
CA GLY A 22 18.81 -8.45 48.31
C GLY A 22 19.89 -8.63 47.25
N LEU A 23 21.04 -7.98 47.47
CA LEU A 23 22.29 -8.07 46.71
C LEU A 23 23.06 -9.38 46.99
N THR A 24 24.14 -9.58 46.20
CA THR A 24 25.36 -10.42 46.41
C THR A 24 25.32 -11.72 45.59
N ALA A 25 26.02 -11.92 44.47
CA ALA A 25 27.44 -11.78 44.04
C ALA A 25 28.18 -13.15 43.99
N CYS A 26 28.85 -13.39 42.84
CA CYS A 26 30.02 -14.26 42.56
C CYS A 26 29.87 -15.79 42.81
N SER A 27 30.40 -16.73 42.03
CA SER A 27 31.43 -16.71 40.98
C SER A 27 31.34 -17.98 40.10
N ASP A 28 31.73 -17.79 38.83
CA ASP A 28 32.58 -18.64 37.96
C ASP A 28 32.47 -20.16 37.94
N SER A 29 32.30 -20.69 36.72
CA SER A 29 33.28 -21.66 36.18
C SER A 29 33.36 -21.63 34.66
N GLN A 30 34.43 -20.98 34.18
CA GLN A 30 35.40 -21.46 33.19
C GLN A 30 34.90 -21.94 31.81
N ASN A 31 35.27 -21.18 30.77
CA ASN A 31 36.28 -21.71 29.85
C ASN A 31 37.12 -20.57 29.25
N ALA A 32 38.44 -20.71 29.37
CA ALA A 32 39.45 -19.83 28.79
C ALA A 32 40.10 -20.56 27.62
N ASP A 33 40.31 -19.90 26.48
CA ASP A 33 41.67 -19.85 25.96
C ASP A 33 41.88 -18.66 25.03
N SER A 34 43.09 -18.12 25.13
CA SER A 34 43.50 -16.81 24.67
C SER A 34 44.24 -16.90 23.34
N GLN A 35 44.02 -15.90 22.50
CA GLN A 35 45.00 -15.19 21.67
C GLN A 35 46.22 -15.95 21.13
N GLN A 36 46.41 -15.91 19.80
CA GLN A 36 47.60 -15.24 19.25
C GLN A 36 47.42 -14.74 17.81
N VAL A 37 47.96 -13.54 17.61
CA VAL A 37 47.96 -12.66 16.44
C VAL A 37 49.07 -13.08 15.47
N GLN A 38 48.83 -12.99 14.16
CA GLN A 38 49.87 -12.68 13.17
C GLN A 38 49.30 -11.85 12.03
N ALA A 39 49.90 -10.68 11.83
CA ALA A 39 49.62 -9.73 10.77
C ALA A 39 50.42 -10.08 9.51
N GLN A 40 49.81 -9.91 8.32
CA GLN A 40 50.54 -9.73 7.06
C GLN A 40 49.66 -9.03 6.00
N ALA A 41 49.90 -7.71 5.89
CA ALA A 41 50.19 -6.93 4.69
C ALA A 41 49.49 -7.22 3.33
N VAL A 42 48.82 -6.16 2.84
CA VAL A 42 48.68 -5.66 1.45
C VAL A 42 48.02 -6.55 0.37
N ALA A 43 46.76 -6.23 0.07
CA ALA A 43 46.27 -6.15 -1.31
C ALA A 43 45.11 -5.15 -1.37
N ALA A 44 45.31 -4.04 -2.09
CA ALA A 44 44.27 -3.05 -2.34
C ALA A 44 43.13 -3.67 -3.18
N ASN A 45 41.90 -3.40 -2.76
CA ASN A 45 40.67 -3.81 -3.44
C ASN A 45 40.53 -3.02 -4.76
N PRO A 46 40.37 -3.67 -5.94
CA PRO A 46 40.51 -3.02 -7.25
C PRO A 46 39.35 -2.09 -7.65
N CYS A 47 38.43 -1.76 -6.74
CA CYS A 47 37.30 -0.87 -7.00
C CYS A 47 37.40 0.50 -6.30
N ALA A 48 38.53 0.83 -5.67
CA ALA A 48 38.71 2.08 -4.93
C ALA A 48 39.66 3.08 -5.62
N ALA A 49 39.75 3.07 -6.95
CA ALA A 49 40.55 4.03 -7.72
C ALA A 49 39.91 4.37 -9.07
N ALA A 50 38.96 5.32 -9.06
CA ALA A 50 38.73 6.31 -10.12
C ALA A 50 37.50 7.16 -9.75
N ASN A 51 37.73 8.28 -9.07
CA ASN A 51 36.82 9.41 -9.10
C ASN A 51 37.34 10.40 -10.15
N PRO A 52 36.79 10.43 -11.39
CA PRO A 52 37.02 11.53 -12.31
C PRO A 52 35.82 12.50 -12.25
N SER A 53 35.51 13.05 -11.08
CA SER A 53 34.64 14.22 -10.97
C SER A 53 35.45 15.52 -11.15
N SER A 54 36.16 15.62 -12.28
CA SER A 54 36.63 16.91 -12.82
C SER A 54 36.85 16.94 -14.34
N SER A 55 36.38 15.95 -15.10
CA SER A 55 36.29 16.07 -16.56
C SER A 55 34.84 16.33 -16.98
N SER A 56 34.63 17.49 -17.58
CA SER A 56 33.48 17.95 -18.35
C SER A 56 32.48 16.86 -18.75
N ASN A 57 31.21 17.05 -18.36
CA ASN A 57 30.08 16.24 -18.79
C ASN A 57 29.97 16.26 -20.33
N PRO A 58 30.09 15.11 -21.04
CA PRO A 58 30.04 15.08 -22.50
C PRO A 58 28.63 15.37 -23.06
N CYS A 59 27.61 15.45 -22.20
CA CYS A 59 26.25 15.85 -22.58
C CYS A 59 26.03 17.37 -22.62
N ALA A 60 27.06 18.19 -22.41
CA ALA A 60 27.00 19.65 -22.61
C ALA A 60 27.46 20.09 -24.01
N ALA A 61 27.82 19.15 -24.89
CA ALA A 61 28.15 19.44 -26.28
C ALA A 61 26.95 19.18 -27.19
N ALA A 62 26.45 20.26 -27.79
CA ALA A 62 25.49 20.34 -28.89
C ALA A 62 24.06 19.84 -28.58
N ASN A 63 23.16 20.79 -28.32
CA ASN A 63 21.73 20.62 -28.52
C ASN A 63 21.44 20.70 -30.04
N PRO A 64 21.16 19.57 -30.73
CA PRO A 64 21.07 19.56 -32.20
C PRO A 64 19.78 20.20 -32.72
N CYS A 65 18.85 20.58 -31.84
CA CYS A 65 17.58 21.18 -32.19
C CYS A 65 17.61 22.72 -32.31
N ALA A 66 18.77 23.36 -32.11
CA ALA A 66 18.88 24.82 -32.14
C ALA A 66 19.38 25.40 -33.49
N ALA A 67 19.62 24.58 -34.52
CA ALA A 67 20.26 25.08 -35.74
C ALA A 67 19.82 24.38 -37.03
N VAL A 68 18.52 24.27 -37.32
CA VAL A 68 18.02 24.35 -38.71
C VAL A 68 16.51 24.59 -38.71
N ASN A 69 16.07 25.78 -39.14
CA ASN A 69 14.75 25.97 -39.72
C ASN A 69 14.94 26.07 -41.24
N PRO A 70 14.70 25.01 -42.01
CA PRO A 70 14.35 25.12 -43.41
C PRO A 70 12.88 24.72 -43.52
N SER A 71 12.00 25.71 -43.37
CA SER A 71 10.65 25.59 -43.90
C SER A 71 10.79 25.53 -45.44
N GLY A 72 10.96 24.32 -46.01
CA GLY A 72 11.11 24.20 -47.46
C GLY A 72 11.67 22.91 -48.07
N SER A 73 11.80 21.78 -47.37
CA SER A 73 12.23 20.52 -48.02
C SER A 73 11.23 19.40 -47.80
N ALA A 74 10.78 18.81 -48.90
CA ALA A 74 9.82 17.72 -48.98
C ALA A 74 10.18 16.52 -48.09
N ASN A 75 9.14 15.85 -47.59
CA ASN A 75 9.21 14.63 -46.79
C ASN A 75 9.83 13.49 -47.63
N PRO A 76 10.95 12.87 -47.21
CA PRO A 76 11.67 11.89 -48.02
C PRO A 76 10.98 10.52 -48.10
N CYS A 77 9.82 10.35 -47.45
CA CYS A 77 9.04 9.11 -47.45
C CYS A 77 7.96 9.03 -48.54
N ALA A 78 7.90 10.00 -49.47
CA ALA A 78 6.96 10.00 -50.58
C ALA A 78 7.57 9.40 -51.87
N ALA A 79 8.17 8.21 -51.78
CA ALA A 79 8.54 7.43 -52.97
C ALA A 79 8.69 5.95 -52.58
N GLY A 80 7.67 5.14 -52.85
CA GLY A 80 7.73 3.69 -52.67
C GLY A 80 6.35 3.07 -52.56
N ALA A 81 5.70 2.79 -53.68
CA ALA A 81 4.62 1.82 -53.74
C ALA A 81 5.24 0.43 -53.47
N GLY A 82 4.97 -0.11 -52.29
CA GLY A 82 5.35 -1.46 -51.89
C GLY A 82 4.22 -2.05 -51.06
N ASP A 83 3.72 -3.19 -51.49
CA ASP A 83 2.58 -3.90 -50.89
C ASP A 83 2.76 -4.13 -49.39
N SER A 84 2.03 -3.37 -48.57
CA SER A 84 1.85 -3.67 -47.15
C SER A 84 0.53 -4.39 -46.96
N GLN A 85 0.61 -5.64 -46.53
CA GLN A 85 -0.52 -6.42 -46.04
C GLN A 85 -1.33 -5.63 -44.99
N PRO A 86 -2.67 -5.81 -44.94
CA PRO A 86 -3.48 -5.11 -43.96
C PRO A 86 -3.11 -5.60 -42.56
N VAL A 87 -2.58 -4.70 -41.73
CA VAL A 87 -2.58 -4.88 -40.29
C VAL A 87 -4.05 -4.96 -39.86
N GLY A 88 -4.44 -6.11 -39.30
CA GLY A 88 -5.79 -6.37 -38.84
C GLY A 88 -6.29 -5.26 -37.91
N ASP A 89 -7.60 -5.02 -37.98
CA ASP A 89 -8.30 -3.93 -37.30
C ASP A 89 -7.74 -3.66 -35.91
N ALA A 90 -7.32 -2.40 -35.70
CA ALA A 90 -6.96 -1.91 -34.39
C ALA A 90 -8.04 -2.34 -33.38
N MET A 91 -7.63 -3.03 -32.32
CA MET A 91 -8.53 -3.36 -31.21
C MET A 91 -9.34 -2.11 -30.87
N PRO A 92 -10.69 -2.19 -30.88
CA PRO A 92 -11.50 -1.02 -30.63
C PRO A 92 -11.10 -0.46 -29.27
N ASN A 93 -10.78 0.84 -29.25
CA ASN A 93 -10.50 1.55 -28.00
C ASN A 93 -11.62 1.19 -27.01
N PRO A 94 -11.28 0.67 -25.81
CA PRO A 94 -12.30 0.40 -24.81
C PRO A 94 -13.10 1.69 -24.60
N PRO A 95 -14.42 1.58 -24.36
CA PRO A 95 -15.28 2.75 -24.25
C PRO A 95 -14.67 3.72 -23.25
N ALA A 96 -14.53 4.98 -23.65
CA ALA A 96 -13.92 6.02 -22.84
C ALA A 96 -14.66 6.13 -21.50
N ARG A 97 -14.11 5.53 -20.44
CA ARG A 97 -14.59 5.71 -19.07
C ARG A 97 -14.59 7.21 -18.77
N LYS A 98 -15.62 7.68 -18.05
CA LYS A 98 -15.80 9.11 -17.73
C LYS A 98 -14.47 9.71 -17.27
N LYS A 99 -14.05 10.80 -17.91
CA LYS A 99 -12.75 11.49 -17.75
C LYS A 99 -12.38 11.81 -16.29
N GLY A 100 -13.34 11.82 -15.36
CA GLY A 100 -13.16 12.16 -13.95
C GLY A 100 -12.48 11.09 -13.07
N ASP A 101 -12.48 9.81 -13.45
CA ASP A 101 -12.00 8.76 -12.53
C ASP A 101 -10.50 8.44 -12.68
N ARG A 102 -9.87 8.79 -13.80
CA ARG A 102 -8.46 8.42 -14.06
C ARG A 102 -7.47 9.06 -13.08
N GLY A 103 -7.80 10.27 -12.60
CA GLY A 103 -6.97 10.98 -11.63
C GLY A 103 -7.16 10.47 -10.21
N ARG A 104 -8.28 9.82 -9.88
CA ARG A 104 -8.54 9.31 -8.54
C ARG A 104 -7.91 7.92 -8.39
N PRO A 105 -7.26 7.62 -7.25
CA PRO A 105 -7.13 8.40 -6.01
C PRO A 105 -5.79 9.19 -5.90
N PHE A 106 -5.24 9.67 -7.02
CA PHE A 106 -3.97 10.39 -7.09
C PHE A 106 -4.11 11.91 -7.32
N ALA A 107 -5.33 12.41 -7.35
CA ALA A 107 -5.68 13.79 -7.69
C ALA A 107 -5.40 14.76 -6.52
N ILE A 108 -4.13 14.96 -6.19
CA ILE A 108 -3.62 15.77 -5.07
C ILE A 108 -3.98 17.26 -5.17
N GLU A 109 -4.35 17.73 -6.36
CA GLU A 109 -4.79 19.11 -6.59
C GLU A 109 -6.12 19.47 -5.91
N ASN A 110 -6.87 18.49 -5.41
CA ASN A 110 -8.20 18.71 -4.82
C ASN A 110 -8.19 19.01 -3.31
N ASP A 111 -7.01 19.14 -2.68
CA ASP A 111 -6.80 19.48 -1.26
C ASP A 111 -7.67 18.65 -0.27
N TRP A 112 -7.84 17.36 -0.57
CA TRP A 112 -8.52 16.43 0.32
C TRP A 112 -7.57 15.94 1.42
N ALA A 113 -8.15 15.53 2.55
CA ALA A 113 -7.39 14.88 3.60
C ALA A 113 -6.70 13.61 3.05
N THR A 114 -5.39 13.52 3.28
CA THR A 114 -4.57 12.39 2.86
C THR A 114 -4.56 11.30 3.93
N ALA A 115 -4.35 10.07 3.51
CA ALA A 115 -4.02 9.01 4.45
C ALA A 115 -2.66 9.31 5.12
N PRO A 116 -2.53 9.08 6.43
CA PRO A 116 -1.29 9.32 7.17
C PRO A 116 -0.10 8.55 6.57
N TYR A 117 1.11 9.02 6.80
CA TYR A 117 2.29 8.25 6.40
C TYR A 117 2.58 7.15 7.43
N GLY A 118 3.32 6.12 7.03
CA GLY A 118 3.64 4.99 7.90
C GLY A 118 4.41 5.38 9.18
N ASN A 119 5.17 6.48 9.16
CA ASN A 119 5.86 7.00 10.35
C ASN A 119 4.92 7.72 11.35
N ASP A 120 3.74 8.15 10.90
CA ASP A 120 2.74 8.81 11.74
C ASP A 120 1.66 7.83 12.22
N MET A 121 1.57 6.66 11.58
CA MET A 121 0.61 5.62 11.94
C MET A 121 1.08 4.85 13.17
N PRO A 122 0.19 4.66 14.18
CA PRO A 122 0.47 3.75 15.28
C PRO A 122 0.52 2.31 14.76
N ASP A 123 1.24 1.45 15.47
CA ASP A 123 1.42 0.02 15.12
C ASP A 123 0.17 -0.80 15.45
N VAL A 124 -0.96 -0.41 14.85
CA VAL A 124 -2.30 -1.00 15.07
C VAL A 124 -2.85 -1.62 13.78
N VAL A 125 -2.14 -1.41 12.66
CA VAL A 125 -2.45 -1.99 11.35
C VAL A 125 -1.21 -2.70 10.85
N VAL A 126 -1.26 -4.03 10.82
CA VAL A 126 -0.16 -4.87 10.34
C VAL A 126 0.12 -4.57 8.87
N ASN A 127 1.39 -4.55 8.43
CA ASN A 127 1.77 -4.33 7.04
C ASN A 127 1.17 -3.05 6.43
N TYR A 128 1.10 -1.97 7.21
CA TYR A 128 0.59 -0.69 6.74
C TYR A 128 1.40 -0.18 5.53
N ASN A 129 0.70 0.24 4.48
CA ASN A 129 1.27 0.94 3.34
C ASN A 129 0.28 2.01 2.85
N ARG A 130 0.76 2.96 2.05
CA ARG A 130 -0.03 4.00 1.42
C ARG A 130 0.15 3.99 -0.11
N PRO A 131 -0.58 3.13 -0.84
CA PRO A 131 -0.44 3.01 -2.30
C PRO A 131 -0.90 4.24 -3.07
N ALA A 132 -1.73 5.10 -2.47
CA ALA A 132 -2.11 6.38 -3.04
C ALA A 132 -2.32 7.45 -1.95
N PRO A 133 -2.22 8.76 -2.27
CA PRO A 133 -2.33 9.83 -1.28
C PRO A 133 -3.56 9.74 -0.37
N PHE A 134 -4.70 9.27 -0.88
CA PHE A 134 -5.97 9.21 -0.15
C PHE A 134 -6.39 7.80 0.27
N ILE A 135 -5.60 6.78 -0.08
CA ILE A 135 -5.92 5.37 0.20
C ILE A 135 -4.72 4.66 0.84
N ALA A 136 -4.93 4.14 2.03
CA ALA A 136 -4.03 3.25 2.73
C ALA A 136 -4.41 1.78 2.51
N ALA A 137 -3.42 0.91 2.63
CA ALA A 137 -3.52 -0.54 2.59
C ALA A 137 -3.00 -1.13 3.91
N GLY A 138 -3.61 -2.22 4.37
CA GLY A 138 -3.21 -2.87 5.61
C GLY A 138 -3.61 -4.34 5.71
N GLY A 139 -3.04 -5.00 6.70
CA GLY A 139 -3.43 -6.32 7.19
C GLY A 139 -4.35 -6.19 8.40
N HIS A 140 -4.18 -7.10 9.35
CA HIS A 140 -4.98 -7.16 10.56
C HIS A 140 -4.97 -5.82 11.31
N ILE A 141 -6.15 -5.42 11.79
CA ILE A 141 -6.35 -4.26 12.63
C ILE A 141 -6.50 -4.75 14.07
N GLU A 142 -5.74 -4.17 15.00
CA GLU A 142 -5.84 -4.54 16.41
C GLU A 142 -7.25 -4.25 16.98
N LYS A 143 -7.68 -5.08 17.93
CA LYS A 143 -9.01 -4.94 18.55
C LYS A 143 -9.17 -3.58 19.21
N GLY A 144 -10.26 -2.87 18.90
CA GLY A 144 -10.52 -1.53 19.43
C GLY A 144 -9.72 -0.40 18.76
N ALA A 145 -8.89 -0.68 17.75
CA ALA A 145 -8.11 0.34 17.06
C ALA A 145 -8.96 1.25 16.15
N MET A 146 -10.24 0.95 15.90
CA MET A 146 -11.13 1.78 15.08
C MET A 146 -11.21 3.23 15.58
N VAL A 147 -11.20 3.44 16.90
CA VAL A 147 -11.17 4.80 17.49
C VAL A 147 -9.86 5.51 17.16
N GLN A 148 -8.73 4.80 17.20
CA GLN A 148 -7.43 5.36 16.86
C GLN A 148 -7.34 5.66 15.36
N LEU A 149 -7.88 4.80 14.49
CA LEU A 149 -7.96 5.07 13.05
C LEU A 149 -8.75 6.35 12.76
N LYS A 150 -9.86 6.58 13.47
CA LYS A 150 -10.61 7.84 13.38
C LYS A 150 -9.76 9.04 13.81
N GLN A 151 -9.00 8.92 14.90
CA GLN A 151 -8.12 9.97 15.40
C GLN A 151 -6.98 10.29 14.41
N GLN A 152 -6.50 9.30 13.67
CA GLN A 152 -5.53 9.48 12.58
C GLN A 152 -6.14 10.09 11.30
N GLY A 153 -7.42 10.45 11.34
CA GLY A 153 -8.09 11.17 10.27
C GLY A 153 -8.73 10.28 9.21
N PHE A 154 -8.69 8.95 9.36
CA PHE A 154 -9.43 8.08 8.44
C PHE A 154 -10.92 8.38 8.51
N LYS A 155 -11.56 8.37 7.34
CA LYS A 155 -12.99 8.56 7.20
C LYS A 155 -13.71 7.25 6.95
N THR A 156 -13.07 6.35 6.20
CA THR A 156 -13.67 5.10 5.73
C THR A 156 -12.72 3.94 5.94
N VAL A 157 -13.25 2.81 6.38
CA VAL A 157 -12.58 1.51 6.41
C VAL A 157 -13.27 0.56 5.44
N VAL A 158 -12.49 -0.12 4.61
CA VAL A 158 -12.95 -1.15 3.68
C VAL A 158 -12.32 -2.48 4.10
N SER A 159 -13.13 -3.41 4.58
CA SER A 159 -12.68 -4.73 5.01
C SER A 159 -12.88 -5.75 3.89
N LEU A 160 -11.81 -6.47 3.57
CA LEU A 160 -11.87 -7.62 2.65
C LEU A 160 -11.99 -8.95 3.42
N LEU A 161 -12.17 -8.89 4.74
CA LEU A 161 -12.44 -10.05 5.58
C LEU A 161 -13.85 -10.59 5.32
N THR A 162 -13.99 -11.90 5.42
CA THR A 162 -15.28 -12.60 5.31
C THR A 162 -16.05 -12.56 6.63
N GLU A 163 -17.32 -12.92 6.60
CA GLU A 163 -18.15 -13.08 7.81
C GLU A 163 -17.51 -14.04 8.84
N ALA A 164 -16.94 -15.15 8.37
CA ALA A 164 -16.26 -16.12 9.24
C ALA A 164 -14.98 -15.56 9.87
N GLU A 165 -14.42 -14.47 9.34
CA GLU A 165 -13.26 -13.77 9.88
C GLU A 165 -13.65 -12.61 10.81
N GLY A 166 -14.95 -12.39 11.07
CA GLY A 166 -15.43 -11.43 12.07
C GLY A 166 -15.78 -10.04 11.54
N VAL A 167 -16.03 -9.87 10.24
CA VAL A 167 -16.32 -8.55 9.64
C VAL A 167 -17.55 -7.85 10.26
N GLY A 168 -18.53 -8.60 10.76
CA GLY A 168 -19.71 -8.02 11.42
C GLY A 168 -19.42 -7.37 12.77
N GLU A 169 -18.46 -7.88 13.55
CA GLU A 169 -17.99 -7.22 14.78
C GLU A 169 -17.22 -5.95 14.44
N GLU A 170 -16.37 -6.05 13.41
CA GLU A 170 -15.57 -4.95 12.89
C GLU A 170 -16.43 -3.77 12.41
N GLU A 171 -17.52 -4.05 11.69
CA GLU A 171 -18.48 -3.04 11.22
C GLU A 171 -19.09 -2.26 12.39
N GLN A 172 -19.49 -2.96 13.46
CA GLN A 172 -20.08 -2.33 14.64
C GLN A 172 -19.07 -1.41 15.34
N GLU A 173 -17.82 -1.86 15.51
CA GLU A 173 -16.76 -1.06 16.11
C GLU A 173 -16.44 0.18 15.26
N ALA A 174 -16.38 0.04 13.93
CA ALA A 174 -16.13 1.15 13.02
C ALA A 174 -17.23 2.22 13.09
N HIS A 175 -18.50 1.81 13.08
CA HIS A 175 -19.63 2.74 13.20
C HIS A 175 -19.66 3.44 14.56
N GLN A 176 -19.34 2.73 15.65
CA GLN A 176 -19.22 3.34 16.99
C GLN A 176 -18.08 4.35 17.06
N ALA A 177 -16.99 4.13 16.34
CA ALA A 177 -15.88 5.08 16.19
C ALA A 177 -16.21 6.25 15.24
N GLY A 178 -17.35 6.25 14.57
CA GLY A 178 -17.74 7.30 13.61
C GLY A 178 -16.99 7.20 12.27
N LEU A 179 -16.57 6.00 11.88
CA LEU A 179 -16.02 5.67 10.56
C LEU A 179 -17.15 5.17 9.65
N ASN A 180 -17.05 5.46 8.36
CA ASN A 180 -17.81 4.72 7.36
C ASN A 180 -17.19 3.32 7.21
N PHE A 181 -18.00 2.29 7.04
CA PHE A 181 -17.52 0.93 6.88
C PHE A 181 -18.09 0.26 5.62
N TYR A 182 -17.26 -0.53 4.94
CA TYR A 182 -17.67 -1.37 3.81
C TYR A 182 -17.02 -2.75 3.92
N GLY A 183 -17.81 -3.79 4.19
CA GLY A 183 -17.38 -5.18 4.11
C GLY A 183 -17.59 -5.76 2.71
N LEU A 184 -16.51 -6.08 1.99
CA LEU A 184 -16.60 -6.69 0.64
C LEU A 184 -16.41 -8.22 0.63
N GLY A 185 -15.74 -8.78 1.65
CA GLY A 185 -15.65 -10.23 1.86
C GLY A 185 -15.00 -11.04 0.74
N VAL A 186 -13.66 -11.07 0.68
CA VAL A 186 -12.94 -11.85 -0.35
C VAL A 186 -12.54 -13.22 0.21
N SER A 187 -13.30 -14.26 -0.14
CA SER A 187 -13.08 -15.65 0.28
C SER A 187 -12.21 -16.47 -0.68
N SER A 188 -12.15 -16.07 -1.95
CA SER A 188 -11.40 -16.73 -3.02
C SER A 188 -9.93 -16.28 -3.06
N LYS A 189 -9.17 -16.76 -4.07
CA LYS A 189 -7.76 -16.35 -4.30
C LYS A 189 -7.61 -14.91 -4.80
N ALA A 190 -8.60 -14.36 -5.48
CA ALA A 190 -8.61 -12.99 -5.97
C ALA A 190 -10.04 -12.42 -5.93
N PRO A 191 -10.22 -11.12 -5.67
CA PRO A 191 -11.53 -10.48 -5.73
C PRO A 191 -12.24 -10.74 -7.06
N ASP A 192 -13.54 -10.99 -7.01
CA ASP A 192 -14.35 -11.11 -8.21
C ASP A 192 -14.65 -9.73 -8.84
N ARG A 193 -15.29 -9.74 -10.00
CA ARG A 193 -15.57 -8.52 -10.77
C ARG A 193 -16.50 -7.58 -10.00
N GLU A 194 -17.53 -8.12 -9.36
CA GLU A 194 -18.52 -7.37 -8.61
C GLU A 194 -17.88 -6.65 -7.40
N GLN A 195 -16.98 -7.32 -6.70
CA GLN A 195 -16.17 -6.77 -5.61
C GLN A 195 -15.22 -5.68 -6.11
N VAL A 196 -14.57 -5.88 -7.25
CA VAL A 196 -13.69 -4.86 -7.87
C VAL A 196 -14.48 -3.63 -8.29
N GLU A 197 -15.68 -3.81 -8.85
CA GLU A 197 -16.56 -2.70 -9.21
C GLU A 197 -17.09 -1.95 -7.97
N ALA A 198 -17.43 -2.68 -6.90
CA ALA A 198 -17.82 -2.08 -5.62
C ALA A 198 -16.68 -1.23 -5.04
N PHE A 199 -15.47 -1.78 -4.98
CA PHE A 199 -14.31 -1.03 -4.53
C PHE A 199 -14.00 0.15 -5.44
N THR A 200 -14.15 0.02 -6.77
CA THR A 200 -13.98 1.13 -7.72
C THR A 200 -14.90 2.30 -7.39
N ARG A 201 -16.18 2.04 -7.07
CA ARG A 201 -17.12 3.10 -6.67
C ARG A 201 -16.74 3.76 -5.35
N ILE A 202 -16.29 2.97 -4.38
CA ILE A 202 -15.87 3.47 -3.06
C ILE A 202 -14.60 4.34 -3.21
N ALA A 203 -13.60 3.82 -3.92
CA ALA A 203 -12.29 4.45 -4.12
C ALA A 203 -12.34 5.70 -5.00
N SER A 204 -13.26 5.77 -5.97
CA SER A 204 -13.44 6.95 -6.82
C SER A 204 -14.34 8.03 -6.18
N ASN A 205 -14.99 7.76 -5.05
CA ASN A 205 -15.80 8.74 -4.35
C ASN A 205 -14.98 9.51 -3.30
N SER A 206 -14.68 10.78 -3.58
CA SER A 206 -13.90 11.63 -2.70
C SER A 206 -14.56 11.90 -1.34
N SER A 207 -15.88 11.68 -1.20
CA SER A 207 -16.52 11.75 0.11
C SER A 207 -16.05 10.67 1.07
N ASN A 208 -15.34 9.65 0.60
CA ASN A 208 -14.85 8.55 1.43
C ASN A 208 -13.41 8.76 1.92
N TYR A 209 -12.68 9.74 1.39
CA TYR A 209 -11.27 9.96 1.76
C TYR A 209 -11.10 10.55 3.16
N PRO A 210 -10.04 10.15 3.89
CA PRO A 210 -9.09 9.08 3.58
C PRO A 210 -9.69 7.68 3.82
N ILE A 211 -9.33 6.72 2.96
CA ILE A 211 -9.78 5.32 3.04
C ILE A 211 -8.65 4.42 3.55
N LEU A 212 -8.93 3.52 4.49
CA LEU A 212 -8.09 2.36 4.79
C LEU A 212 -8.73 1.11 4.21
N VAL A 213 -8.01 0.39 3.35
CA VAL A 213 -8.42 -0.93 2.85
C VAL A 213 -7.59 -1.98 3.55
N HIS A 214 -8.22 -2.98 4.16
CA HIS A 214 -7.47 -3.96 4.93
C HIS A 214 -8.00 -5.39 4.76
N CYS A 215 -7.18 -6.36 5.19
CA CYS A 215 -7.57 -7.76 5.32
C CYS A 215 -6.79 -8.41 6.48
N ALA A 216 -6.34 -9.67 6.33
CA ALA A 216 -5.49 -10.31 7.34
C ALA A 216 -4.01 -9.90 7.23
N SER A 217 -3.46 -9.81 6.01
CA SER A 217 -2.02 -9.62 5.78
C SER A 217 -1.66 -8.60 4.69
N SER A 218 -2.64 -7.83 4.22
CA SER A 218 -2.60 -6.97 3.03
C SER A 218 -2.51 -7.70 1.67
N ASN A 219 -2.40 -9.03 1.63
CA ASN A 219 -2.31 -9.78 0.37
C ASN A 219 -3.59 -9.67 -0.50
N ARG A 220 -4.80 -9.74 0.11
CA ARG A 220 -6.06 -9.47 -0.61
C ARG A 220 -6.18 -8.02 -1.05
N VAL A 221 -5.61 -7.09 -0.27
CA VAL A 221 -5.63 -5.66 -0.58
C VAL A 221 -4.80 -5.39 -1.82
N GLY A 222 -3.60 -5.96 -1.94
CA GLY A 222 -2.79 -5.86 -3.15
C GLY A 222 -3.47 -6.46 -4.38
N ALA A 223 -4.17 -7.59 -4.23
CA ALA A 223 -4.97 -8.18 -5.32
C ALA A 223 -6.12 -7.25 -5.75
N MET A 224 -6.87 -6.73 -4.79
CA MET A 224 -7.94 -5.74 -5.03
C MET A 224 -7.39 -4.49 -5.71
N TRP A 225 -6.24 -3.99 -5.25
CA TRP A 225 -5.59 -2.82 -5.82
C TRP A 225 -5.22 -3.04 -7.28
N ALA A 226 -4.53 -4.14 -7.60
CA ALA A 226 -4.16 -4.45 -8.98
C ALA A 226 -5.40 -4.50 -9.89
N LEU A 227 -6.44 -5.25 -9.50
CA LEU A 227 -7.65 -5.39 -10.30
C LEU A 227 -8.41 -4.06 -10.44
N TYR A 228 -8.46 -3.25 -9.39
CA TYR A 228 -9.01 -1.90 -9.44
C TYR A 228 -8.28 -1.02 -10.46
N ARG A 229 -6.96 -1.00 -10.40
CA ARG A 229 -6.12 -0.18 -11.28
C ARG A 229 -6.29 -0.61 -12.73
N HIS A 230 -6.30 -1.91 -12.99
CA HIS A 230 -6.63 -2.44 -14.30
C HIS A 230 -8.04 -2.04 -14.76
N ASN A 231 -9.05 -2.16 -13.88
CA ASN A 231 -10.42 -1.78 -14.19
C ASN A 231 -10.56 -0.29 -14.54
N VAL A 232 -9.76 0.61 -13.96
CA VAL A 232 -9.76 2.04 -14.33
C VAL A 232 -8.88 2.38 -15.54
N GLY A 233 -8.29 1.37 -16.19
CA GLY A 233 -7.57 1.50 -17.46
C GLY A 233 -6.04 1.52 -17.35
N VAL A 234 -5.47 1.17 -16.20
CA VAL A 234 -4.02 0.99 -16.07
C VAL A 234 -3.60 -0.31 -16.78
N PRO A 235 -2.52 -0.32 -17.58
CA PRO A 235 -2.01 -1.53 -18.20
C PRO A 235 -1.77 -2.65 -17.17
N ALA A 236 -2.09 -3.90 -17.52
CA ALA A 236 -2.14 -5.02 -16.57
C ALA A 236 -0.82 -5.22 -15.79
N GLU A 237 0.33 -5.20 -16.48
CA GLU A 237 1.63 -5.34 -15.81
C GLU A 237 1.91 -4.21 -14.82
N ILE A 238 1.57 -2.97 -15.17
CA ILE A 238 1.73 -1.82 -14.26
C ILE A 238 0.81 -1.98 -13.05
N ALA A 239 -0.43 -2.40 -13.27
CA ALA A 239 -1.39 -2.64 -12.19
C ALA A 239 -0.92 -3.75 -11.23
N ILE A 240 -0.24 -4.78 -11.74
CA ILE A 240 0.35 -5.85 -10.92
C ILE A 240 1.50 -5.31 -10.08
N GLU A 241 2.40 -4.51 -10.64
CA GLU A 241 3.49 -3.91 -9.85
C GLU A 241 2.95 -2.99 -8.76
N GLU A 242 1.96 -2.16 -9.08
CA GLU A 242 1.27 -1.35 -8.07
C GLU A 242 0.60 -2.23 -7.00
N GLY A 243 0.00 -3.36 -7.39
CA GLY A 243 -0.57 -4.34 -6.47
C GLY A 243 0.46 -4.96 -5.54
N ARG A 244 1.64 -5.30 -6.05
CA ARG A 244 2.77 -5.82 -5.26
C ARG A 244 3.24 -4.79 -4.24
N ALA A 245 3.37 -3.53 -4.66
CA ALA A 245 3.66 -2.44 -3.74
C ALA A 245 2.58 -2.33 -2.65
N ALA A 246 1.30 -2.47 -3.00
CA ALA A 246 0.19 -2.45 -2.06
C ALA A 246 0.07 -3.70 -1.15
N GLY A 247 0.81 -4.79 -1.41
CA GLY A 247 0.87 -5.98 -0.55
C GLY A 247 0.63 -7.32 -1.25
N LEU A 248 0.40 -7.34 -2.57
CA LEU A 248 0.17 -8.57 -3.34
C LEU A 248 1.38 -9.50 -3.24
N LYS A 249 1.12 -10.77 -2.96
CA LYS A 249 2.13 -11.84 -2.91
C LYS A 249 1.86 -12.88 -3.99
N THR A 250 2.88 -13.66 -4.29
CA THR A 250 2.89 -14.72 -5.31
C THR A 250 1.75 -15.73 -5.16
N SER A 251 1.28 -15.99 -3.95
CA SER A 251 0.17 -16.92 -3.67
C SER A 251 -1.18 -16.51 -4.28
N ARG A 252 -1.35 -15.22 -4.61
CA ARG A 252 -2.60 -14.69 -5.23
C ARG A 252 -2.37 -14.09 -6.61
N GLU A 253 -1.12 -13.71 -6.93
CA GLU A 253 -0.80 -13.03 -8.18
C GLU A 253 -1.23 -13.82 -9.43
N GLY A 254 -1.04 -15.15 -9.46
CA GLY A 254 -1.45 -15.96 -10.61
C GLY A 254 -2.94 -15.81 -10.96
N ALA A 255 -3.82 -15.81 -9.95
CA ALA A 255 -5.25 -15.61 -10.15
C ALA A 255 -5.59 -14.17 -10.59
N VAL A 256 -4.83 -13.17 -10.10
CA VAL A 256 -4.99 -11.78 -10.52
C VAL A 256 -4.59 -11.61 -11.99
N ARG A 257 -3.51 -12.26 -12.44
CA ARG A 257 -3.04 -12.24 -13.84
C ARG A 257 -4.07 -12.85 -14.78
N GLU A 258 -4.62 -14.02 -14.42
CA GLU A 258 -5.67 -14.70 -15.19
C GLU A 258 -6.90 -13.80 -15.40
N LEU A 259 -7.35 -13.10 -14.35
CA LEU A 259 -8.48 -12.16 -14.42
C LEU A 259 -8.21 -10.93 -15.30
N MET A 260 -6.94 -10.61 -15.58
CA MET A 260 -6.54 -9.54 -16.50
C MET A 260 -6.24 -10.04 -17.92
N GLY A 261 -6.39 -11.35 -18.18
CA GLY A 261 -6.10 -11.96 -19.48
C GLY A 261 -4.61 -12.10 -19.80
N LEU A 262 -3.77 -12.23 -18.76
CA LEU A 262 -2.33 -12.50 -18.88
C LEU A 262 -2.01 -13.98 -18.75
#